data_AF-A0AA43LBS7-F1
#
_entry.id   AF-A0AA43LBS7-F1
#
_cell.length_a   1.000
_cell.length_b   1.000
_cell.length_c   1.000
_cell.angle_alpha   90.00
_cell.angle_beta   90.00
_cell.angle_gamma   90.00
#
_symmetry.space_group_name_H-M   'P 1'
#
loop_
_entity.id
_entity.type
_entity.pdbx_description
1 polymer ?
#
loop_
_entity_poly.entity_id
_entity_poly.type
_entity_poly.pdbx_seq_one_letter_code
_entity_poly.pdbx_strand_id
1 'polypeptide(L)'
;MDYIIKLAFAFLIFMFTWFFQVQNQEWDVNRSLLKDANNMAVHDAAQEINEDQRSHGLLIINPTEAYATFKETLQKNLGLDSELSPLEGSRFHDKVNILEFVVIDESSSVSFPFLYEDQRYGITKYIQGPSVIAVIETKHPQLLATGKLQEPIQVPAVQEYKFNE
;
A
#
# COMPACT_ATOMS: atom_id res chain seq x y z
N MET A 1 32.82 -0.85 -41.73
CA MET A 1 32.12 0.40 -41.31
C MET A 1 30.63 0.15 -41.13
N ASP A 2 29.88 -0.26 -42.16
CA ASP A 2 28.43 -0.51 -42.07
C ASP A 2 28.02 -1.54 -41.00
N TYR A 3 28.71 -2.68 -40.92
CA TYR A 3 28.45 -3.70 -39.88
C TYR A 3 28.73 -3.22 -38.45
N ILE A 4 29.70 -2.32 -38.27
CA ILE A 4 30.04 -1.77 -36.94
C ILE A 4 28.93 -0.83 -36.48
N ILE A 5 28.41 0.01 -37.37
CA ILE A 5 27.30 0.92 -37.08
C ILE A 5 26.03 0.12 -36.76
N LYS A 6 25.72 -0.92 -37.56
CA LYS A 6 24.58 -1.81 -37.31
C LYS A 6 24.69 -2.55 -35.97
N LEU A 7 25.89 -3.04 -35.63
CA LEU A 7 26.14 -3.70 -34.36
C LEU A 7 25.99 -2.73 -33.18
N ALA A 8 26.56 -1.52 -33.29
CA ALA A 8 26.43 -0.49 -32.26
C ALA A 8 24.96 -0.08 -32.04
N PHE A 9 24.19 0.04 -33.12
CA PHE A 9 22.77 0.35 -33.05
C PHE A 9 21.96 -0.78 -32.40
N ALA A 10 22.22 -2.03 -32.78
CA ALA A 10 21.57 -3.20 -32.16
C ALA A 10 21.91 -3.30 -30.66
N PHE A 11 23.17 -3.06 -30.28
CA PHE A 11 23.60 -3.04 -28.88
C PHE A 11 22.92 -1.91 -28.10
N LEU A 12 22.79 -0.72 -28.69
CA LEU A 12 22.08 0.39 -28.07
C LEU A 12 20.62 0.04 -27.82
N ILE A 13 19.90 -0.50 -28.81
CA ILE A 13 18.51 -0.95 -28.63
C ILE A 13 18.44 -1.99 -27.50
N PHE A 14 19.33 -2.97 -27.50
CA PHE A 14 19.37 -4.00 -26.47
C PHE A 14 19.52 -3.38 -25.07
N MET A 15 20.48 -2.48 -24.88
CA MET A 15 20.69 -1.78 -23.61
C MET A 15 19.44 -1.00 -23.18
N PHE A 16 18.81 -0.26 -24.09
CA PHE A 16 17.58 0.48 -23.77
C PHE A 16 16.43 -0.44 -23.37
N THR A 17 16.22 -1.54 -24.10
CA THR A 17 15.17 -2.53 -23.75
C THR A 17 15.44 -3.19 -22.41
N TRP A 18 16.71 -3.49 -22.10
CA TRP A 18 17.11 -4.07 -20.83
C TRP A 18 16.86 -3.11 -19.67
N PHE A 19 17.27 -1.84 -19.77
CA PHE A 19 16.99 -0.84 -18.74
C PHE A 19 15.49 -0.66 -18.49
N PHE A 20 14.69 -0.62 -19.55
CA PHE A 20 13.23 -0.53 -19.42
C PHE A 20 12.65 -1.76 -18.71
N GLN A 21 13.14 -2.95 -19.03
CA GLN A 21 12.72 -4.19 -18.39
C GLN A 21 13.05 -4.20 -16.89
N VAL A 22 14.27 -3.80 -16.52
CA VAL A 22 14.67 -3.71 -15.11
C VAL A 22 13.81 -2.68 -14.37
N GLN A 23 13.53 -1.51 -14.97
CA GLN A 23 12.69 -0.49 -14.35
C GLN A 23 11.26 -0.98 -14.09
N ASN A 24 10.64 -1.68 -15.05
CA ASN A 24 9.30 -2.24 -14.87
C ASN A 24 9.28 -3.32 -13.79
N GLN A 25 10.29 -4.18 -13.76
CA GLN A 25 10.40 -5.21 -12.74
C GLN A 25 10.55 -4.61 -11.33
N GLU A 26 11.37 -3.57 -11.16
CA GLU A 26 11.50 -2.86 -9.89
C GLU A 26 10.17 -2.21 -9.46
N TRP A 27 9.42 -1.63 -10.40
CA TRP A 27 8.09 -1.10 -10.12
C TRP A 27 7.10 -2.19 -9.67
N ASP A 28 7.03 -3.31 -10.38
CA ASP A 28 6.15 -4.43 -10.06
C ASP A 28 6.44 -4.99 -8.66
N VAL A 29 7.72 -5.19 -8.36
CA VAL A 29 8.18 -5.68 -7.05
C VAL A 29 7.82 -4.70 -5.93
N ASN A 30 8.13 -3.41 -6.10
CA ASN A 30 7.83 -2.39 -5.09
C ASN A 30 6.33 -2.24 -4.87
N ARG A 31 5.53 -2.26 -5.94
CA ARG A 31 4.07 -2.21 -5.87
C ARG A 31 3.51 -3.44 -5.15
N SER A 32 4.01 -4.64 -5.44
CA SER A 32 3.57 -5.86 -4.74
C SER A 32 3.88 -5.79 -3.26
N LEU A 33 5.13 -5.44 -2.88
CA LEU A 33 5.54 -5.31 -1.48
C LEU A 33 4.69 -4.28 -0.74
N LEU A 34 4.46 -3.11 -1.36
CA LEU A 34 3.64 -2.06 -0.78
C LEU A 34 2.19 -2.53 -0.59
N LYS A 35 1.62 -3.25 -1.58
CA LYS A 35 0.27 -3.79 -1.52
C LYS A 35 0.12 -4.85 -0.42
N ASP A 36 1.07 -5.77 -0.34
CA ASP A 36 1.06 -6.85 0.66
C ASP A 36 1.21 -6.28 2.08
N ALA A 37 2.14 -5.34 2.28
CA ALA A 37 2.30 -4.66 3.55
C ALA A 37 1.06 -3.86 3.95
N ASN A 38 0.43 -3.14 3.01
CA ASN A 38 -0.81 -2.42 3.30
C ASN A 38 -1.94 -3.40 3.69
N ASN A 39 -2.09 -4.52 2.97
CA ASN A 39 -3.08 -5.54 3.31
C ASN A 39 -2.86 -6.14 4.71
N MET A 40 -1.60 -6.43 5.09
CA MET A 40 -1.27 -6.91 6.44
C MET A 40 -1.56 -5.84 7.49
N ALA A 41 -1.21 -4.59 7.21
CA ALA A 41 -1.41 -3.49 8.15
C ALA A 41 -2.90 -3.20 8.39
N VAL A 42 -3.74 -3.14 7.36
CA VAL A 42 -5.20 -3.00 7.56
C VAL A 42 -5.80 -4.23 8.23
N HIS A 43 -5.18 -5.41 8.05
CA HIS A 43 -5.58 -6.62 8.75
C HIS A 43 -5.35 -6.54 10.24
N ASP A 44 -4.15 -6.22 10.66
CA ASP A 44 -3.83 -6.12 12.08
C ASP A 44 -4.63 -4.97 12.72
N ALA A 45 -4.76 -3.84 12.03
CA ALA A 45 -5.56 -2.71 12.49
C ALA A 45 -7.06 -3.05 12.66
N ALA A 46 -7.63 -3.89 11.79
CA ALA A 46 -9.02 -4.31 11.92
C ALA A 46 -9.27 -5.20 13.15
N GLN A 47 -8.22 -5.81 13.72
CA GLN A 47 -8.31 -6.66 14.90
C GLN A 47 -8.29 -5.87 16.22
N GLU A 48 -7.99 -4.57 16.20
CA GLU A 48 -7.94 -3.71 17.39
C GLU A 48 -9.36 -3.34 17.86
N ILE A 49 -10.14 -4.36 18.23
CA ILE A 49 -11.50 -4.23 18.73
C ILE A 49 -11.48 -3.82 20.20
N ASN A 50 -12.38 -2.93 20.58
CA ASN A 50 -12.63 -2.58 21.97
C ASN A 50 -13.27 -3.78 22.71
N GLU A 51 -12.50 -4.47 23.54
CA GLU A 51 -12.94 -5.66 24.26
C GLU A 51 -14.12 -5.41 25.22
N ASP A 52 -14.20 -4.21 25.82
CA ASP A 52 -15.35 -3.85 26.66
C ASP A 52 -16.62 -3.82 25.81
N GLN A 53 -16.60 -3.18 24.64
CA GLN A 53 -17.74 -3.12 23.72
C GLN A 53 -18.08 -4.50 23.15
N ARG A 54 -17.06 -5.30 22.85
CA ARG A 54 -17.21 -6.66 22.36
C ARG A 54 -17.94 -7.57 23.34
N SER A 55 -17.71 -7.41 24.64
CA SER A 55 -18.44 -8.15 25.69
C SER A 55 -19.95 -7.81 25.73
N HIS A 56 -20.32 -6.64 25.21
CA HIS A 56 -21.71 -6.20 25.04
C HIS A 56 -22.30 -6.58 23.67
N GLY A 57 -21.55 -7.31 22.85
CA GLY A 57 -21.96 -7.73 21.50
C GLY A 57 -21.78 -6.66 20.43
N LEU A 58 -21.05 -5.58 20.72
CA LEU A 58 -20.76 -4.51 19.77
C LEU A 58 -19.34 -4.65 19.21
N LEU A 59 -19.21 -4.58 17.89
CA LEU A 59 -17.92 -4.67 17.22
C LEU A 59 -17.43 -3.27 16.86
N ILE A 60 -16.78 -2.63 17.82
CA ILE A 60 -16.23 -1.28 17.71
C ILE A 60 -14.71 -1.37 17.66
N ILE A 61 -14.09 -0.80 16.63
CA ILE A 61 -12.63 -0.78 16.47
C ILE A 61 -12.09 0.44 17.19
N ASN A 62 -11.04 0.30 18.00
CA ASN A 62 -10.38 1.43 18.62
C ASN A 62 -9.52 2.15 17.58
N PRO A 63 -9.89 3.37 17.12
CA PRO A 63 -9.20 4.03 16.03
C PRO A 63 -7.75 4.41 16.37
N THR A 64 -7.45 4.64 17.66
CA THR A 64 -6.11 5.02 18.09
C THR A 64 -5.17 3.82 18.10
N GLU A 65 -5.62 2.68 18.64
CA GLU A 65 -4.87 1.42 18.62
C GLU A 65 -4.75 0.90 17.19
N ALA A 66 -5.85 0.90 16.42
CA ALA A 66 -5.85 0.51 15.01
C ALA A 66 -4.82 1.28 14.18
N TYR A 67 -4.73 2.61 14.35
CA TYR A 67 -3.74 3.41 13.64
C TYR A 67 -2.30 3.13 14.09
N ALA A 68 -2.08 2.91 15.39
CA ALA A 68 -0.78 2.56 15.92
C ALA A 68 -0.30 1.20 15.39
N THR A 69 -1.16 0.18 15.47
CA THR A 69 -0.91 -1.17 14.94
C THR A 69 -0.70 -1.14 13.43
N PHE A 70 -1.53 -0.39 12.68
CA PHE A 70 -1.34 -0.18 11.25
C PHE A 70 0.06 0.32 10.93
N LYS A 71 0.50 1.37 11.63
CA LYS A 71 1.80 2.00 11.42
C LYS A 71 2.95 1.05 11.78
N GLU A 72 2.83 0.34 12.90
CA GLU A 72 3.82 -0.64 13.34
C GLU A 72 3.96 -1.80 12.34
N THR A 73 2.85 -2.34 11.84
CA THR A 73 2.87 -3.40 10.83
C THR A 73 3.49 -2.92 9.53
N LEU A 74 3.20 -1.69 9.07
CA LEU A 74 3.88 -1.12 7.90
C LEU A 74 5.39 -0.99 8.12
N GLN A 75 5.81 -0.47 9.27
CA GLN A 75 7.23 -0.30 9.61
C GLN A 75 8.00 -1.61 9.57
N LYS A 76 7.46 -2.66 10.19
CA LYS A 76 8.10 -3.98 10.23
C LYS A 76 8.17 -4.61 8.86
N ASN A 77 7.11 -4.53 8.06
CA ASN A 77 7.05 -5.22 6.76
C ASN A 77 7.83 -4.50 5.66
N LEU A 78 7.96 -3.18 5.71
CA LEU A 78 8.65 -2.39 4.70
C LEU A 78 10.04 -1.91 5.15
N GLY A 79 10.43 -2.20 6.39
CA GLY A 79 11.70 -1.75 6.97
C GLY A 79 11.75 -0.23 7.07
N LEU A 80 10.76 0.39 7.73
CA LEU A 80 10.64 1.83 7.86
C LEU A 80 10.87 2.29 9.30
N ASP A 81 11.25 3.55 9.45
CA ASP A 81 11.41 4.22 10.74
C ASP A 81 10.08 4.75 11.30
N SER A 82 10.16 5.47 12.42
CA SER A 82 9.00 6.11 13.06
C SER A 82 8.27 7.11 12.16
N GLU A 83 8.94 7.68 11.18
CA GLU A 83 8.39 8.64 10.23
C GLU A 83 7.89 8.00 8.94
N LEU A 84 8.00 6.68 8.77
CA LEU A 84 7.75 5.94 7.52
C LEU A 84 8.78 6.21 6.42
N SER A 85 9.99 6.64 6.81
CA SER A 85 11.14 6.71 5.92
C SER A 85 11.86 5.36 5.90
N PRO A 86 12.38 4.91 4.74
CA PRO A 86 13.08 3.64 4.65
C PRO A 86 14.35 3.60 5.52
N LEU A 87 14.52 2.52 6.29
CA LEU A 87 15.77 2.22 7.00
C LEU A 87 16.83 1.67 6.05
N GLU A 88 18.09 1.68 6.49
CA GLU A 88 19.15 0.98 5.78
C GLU A 88 18.79 -0.51 5.60
N GLY A 89 18.88 -0.99 4.35
CA GLY A 89 18.47 -2.35 3.99
C GLY A 89 17.03 -2.49 3.52
N SER A 90 16.19 -1.45 3.62
CA SER A 90 14.89 -1.43 2.94
C SER A 90 15.07 -1.41 1.42
N ARG A 91 14.09 -1.98 0.70
CA ARG A 91 14.01 -1.92 -0.77
C ARG A 91 13.52 -0.57 -1.28
N PHE A 92 12.87 0.21 -0.41
CA PHE A 92 12.34 1.52 -0.74
C PHE A 92 13.42 2.59 -0.55
N HIS A 93 13.39 3.61 -1.40
CA HIS A 93 14.34 4.74 -1.35
C HIS A 93 13.65 6.05 -0.93
N ASP A 94 12.33 6.08 -1.04
CA ASP A 94 11.50 7.23 -0.71
C ASP A 94 10.54 6.87 0.43
N LYS A 95 10.15 7.91 1.16
CA LYS A 95 9.16 7.85 2.23
C LYS A 95 7.86 7.19 1.73
N VAL A 96 7.24 6.37 2.59
CA VAL A 96 5.88 5.88 2.39
C VAL A 96 4.92 6.84 3.09
N ASN A 97 3.95 7.38 2.36
CA ASN A 97 2.92 8.25 2.93
C ASN A 97 1.62 7.49 3.11
N ILE A 98 0.93 7.75 4.23
CA ILE A 98 -0.45 7.31 4.44
C ILE A 98 -1.34 8.44 3.94
N LEU A 99 -2.08 8.21 2.86
CA LEU A 99 -2.97 9.19 2.25
C LEU A 99 -4.35 9.20 2.90
N GLU A 100 -4.83 8.02 3.26
CA GLU A 100 -6.18 7.81 3.80
C GLU A 100 -6.10 6.67 4.81
N PHE A 101 -6.76 6.83 5.96
CA PHE A 101 -6.96 5.78 6.95
C PHE A 101 -8.35 5.99 7.58
N VAL A 102 -9.26 5.07 7.30
CA VAL A 102 -10.67 5.14 7.72
C VAL A 102 -11.04 3.87 8.44
N VAL A 103 -11.64 4.04 9.61
CA VAL A 103 -12.29 2.97 10.36
C VAL A 103 -13.79 3.14 10.16
N ILE A 104 -14.47 2.07 9.74
CA ILE A 104 -15.92 2.02 9.60
C ILE A 104 -16.42 0.88 10.47
N ASP A 105 -17.24 1.16 11.47
CA ASP A 105 -17.75 0.18 12.42
C ASP A 105 -19.18 0.50 12.85
N GLU A 106 -19.69 -0.19 13.87
CA GLU A 106 -21.05 0.01 14.39
C GLU A 106 -21.27 1.38 15.04
N SER A 107 -20.20 2.12 15.36
CA SER A 107 -20.29 3.51 15.85
C SER A 107 -20.40 4.54 14.72
N SER A 108 -20.09 4.13 13.48
CA SER A 108 -19.89 5.03 12.34
C SER A 108 -21.18 5.50 11.66
N SER A 109 -22.34 5.36 12.33
CA SER A 109 -23.69 5.73 11.82
C SER A 109 -24.07 5.08 10.48
N VAL A 110 -23.36 4.02 10.07
CA VAL A 110 -23.68 3.22 8.88
C VAL A 110 -24.33 1.91 9.29
N SER A 111 -25.20 1.38 8.43
CA SER A 111 -25.73 0.03 8.57
C SER A 111 -25.07 -0.89 7.55
N PHE A 112 -24.64 -2.06 8.01
CA PHE A 112 -24.08 -3.08 7.15
C PHE A 112 -25.19 -3.96 6.55
N PRO A 113 -25.06 -4.40 5.28
CA PRO A 113 -23.97 -4.13 4.35
C PRO A 113 -23.96 -2.69 3.80
N PHE A 114 -22.76 -2.13 3.65
CA PHE A 114 -22.54 -0.75 3.20
C PHE A 114 -21.64 -0.72 1.95
N LEU A 115 -21.99 0.08 0.95
CA LEU A 115 -21.15 0.28 -0.24
C LEU A 115 -20.17 1.43 0.02
N TYR A 116 -18.88 1.10 0.16
CA TYR A 116 -17.82 2.10 0.25
C TYR A 116 -17.29 2.43 -1.14
N GLU A 117 -17.35 3.71 -1.50
CA GLU A 117 -16.85 4.24 -2.77
C GLU A 117 -15.91 5.42 -2.52
N ASP A 118 -14.69 5.32 -3.05
CA ASP A 118 -13.76 6.44 -3.16
C ASP A 118 -13.19 6.49 -4.58
N GLN A 119 -13.70 7.43 -5.38
CA GLN A 119 -13.29 7.63 -6.76
C GLN A 119 -11.84 8.13 -6.87
N ARG A 120 -11.29 8.78 -5.84
CA ARG A 120 -9.91 9.30 -5.84
C ARG A 120 -8.89 8.16 -5.89
N TYR A 121 -9.23 7.04 -5.26
CA TYR A 121 -8.36 5.86 -5.13
C TYR A 121 -8.91 4.61 -5.83
N GLY A 122 -10.00 4.75 -6.60
CA GLY A 122 -10.62 3.67 -7.35
C GLY A 122 -11.17 2.54 -6.46
N ILE A 123 -11.62 2.87 -5.24
CA ILE A 123 -12.18 1.89 -4.30
C ILE A 123 -13.69 1.81 -4.51
N THR A 124 -14.21 0.62 -4.76
CA THR A 124 -15.64 0.34 -4.80
C THR A 124 -15.85 -1.07 -4.25
N LYS A 125 -16.33 -1.18 -3.01
CA LYS A 125 -16.49 -2.47 -2.34
C LYS A 125 -17.70 -2.46 -1.40
N TYR A 126 -18.48 -3.53 -1.44
CA TYR A 126 -19.47 -3.82 -0.41
C TYR A 126 -18.79 -4.37 0.83
N ILE A 127 -19.01 -3.71 1.96
CA ILE A 127 -18.49 -4.04 3.27
C ILE A 127 -19.62 -4.68 4.08
N GLN A 128 -19.39 -5.86 4.66
CA GLN A 128 -20.41 -6.61 5.40
C GLN A 128 -20.38 -6.37 6.91
N GLY A 129 -19.33 -5.73 7.42
CA GLY A 129 -19.17 -5.45 8.84
C GLY A 129 -18.05 -4.45 9.12
N PRO A 130 -17.67 -4.27 10.40
CA PRO A 130 -16.60 -3.36 10.79
C PRO A 130 -15.32 -3.58 10.00
N SER A 131 -14.67 -2.51 9.57
CA SER A 131 -13.61 -2.55 8.58
C SER A 131 -12.62 -1.41 8.74
N VAL A 132 -11.39 -1.65 8.29
CA VAL A 132 -10.33 -0.65 8.13
C VAL A 132 -9.99 -0.52 6.66
N ILE A 133 -9.95 0.72 6.18
CA ILE A 133 -9.58 1.10 4.82
C ILE A 133 -8.35 1.99 4.92
N ALA A 134 -7.32 1.70 4.13
CA ALA A 134 -6.15 2.55 4.05
C ALA A 134 -5.61 2.66 2.63
N VAL A 135 -5.10 3.84 2.30
CA VAL A 135 -4.39 4.09 1.05
C VAL A 135 -3.01 4.61 1.40
N ILE A 136 -1.99 3.93 0.88
CA ILE A 136 -0.61 4.36 1.04
C ILE A 136 0.04 4.60 -0.33
N GLU A 137 1.04 5.47 -0.33
CA GLU A 137 1.80 5.80 -1.53
C GLU A 137 3.30 5.82 -1.29
N THR A 138 4.06 5.59 -2.36
CA THR A 138 5.48 5.90 -2.43
C THR A 138 5.85 6.36 -3.83
N LYS A 139 7.02 6.97 -4.00
CA LYS A 139 7.45 7.43 -5.32
C LYS A 139 7.74 6.27 -6.26
N HIS A 140 7.54 6.52 -7.55
CA HIS A 140 7.91 5.57 -8.59
C HIS A 140 9.44 5.41 -8.65
N PRO A 141 9.99 4.18 -8.69
CA PRO A 141 11.42 3.97 -8.87
C PRO A 141 11.86 4.48 -10.25
N GLN A 142 12.89 5.32 -10.28
CA GLN A 142 13.46 5.87 -11.51
C GLN A 142 14.92 5.42 -11.64
N LEU A 143 15.18 4.57 -12.63
CA LEU A 143 16.55 4.17 -13.00
C LEU A 143 17.17 5.11 -14.04
N LEU A 144 16.33 5.71 -14.88
CA LEU A 144 16.73 6.69 -15.87
C LEU A 144 16.07 8.02 -15.55
N ALA A 145 16.88 9.08 -15.45
CA ALA A 145 16.40 10.45 -15.31
C ALA A 145 15.74 10.92 -16.60
N THR A 146 14.53 10.43 -16.83
CA THR A 146 13.64 10.97 -17.86
C THR A 146 12.94 12.17 -17.24
N GLY A 147 12.91 13.32 -17.93
CA GLY A 147 12.27 14.55 -17.42
C GLY A 147 10.75 14.48 -17.24
N LYS A 148 10.15 13.27 -17.28
CA LYS A 148 8.73 13.03 -17.02
C LYS A 148 8.59 12.51 -15.60
N LEU A 149 7.86 13.24 -14.77
CA LEU A 149 7.42 12.76 -13.46
C LEU A 149 6.44 11.60 -13.68
N GLN A 150 6.84 10.40 -13.27
CA GLN A 150 5.95 9.25 -13.22
C GLN A 150 5.05 9.38 -11.99
N GLU A 151 3.80 8.92 -12.12
CA GLU A 151 2.84 8.93 -11.02
C GLU A 151 3.34 8.05 -9.87
N PRO A 152 3.11 8.45 -8.60
CA PRO A 152 3.48 7.65 -7.44
C PRO A 152 2.76 6.29 -7.46
N ILE A 153 3.38 5.30 -6.85
CA ILE A 153 2.76 4.00 -6.64
C ILE A 153 1.76 4.17 -5.49
N GLN A 154 0.47 4.11 -5.81
CA GLN A 154 -0.60 4.17 -4.83
C GLN A 154 -1.28 2.79 -4.73
N VAL A 155 -1.47 2.29 -3.51
CA VAL A 155 -2.11 1.00 -3.27
C VAL A 155 -3.20 1.12 -2.20
N PRO A 156 -4.49 0.95 -2.56
CA PRO A 156 -5.56 0.89 -1.58
C PRO A 156 -5.65 -0.50 -0.95
N ALA A 157 -6.09 -0.58 0.30
CA ALA A 157 -6.42 -1.82 1.01
C ALA A 157 -7.70 -1.64 1.82
N VAL A 158 -8.52 -2.69 1.87
CA VAL A 158 -9.78 -2.73 2.61
C VAL A 158 -9.86 -4.08 3.29
N GLN A 159 -9.89 -4.08 4.62
CA GLN A 159 -10.06 -5.28 5.41
C GLN A 159 -11.27 -5.17 6.32
N GLU A 160 -12.08 -6.21 6.29
CA GLU A 160 -13.22 -6.39 7.19
C GLU A 160 -12.75 -7.20 8.39
N TYR A 161 -13.24 -6.85 9.57
CA TYR A 161 -13.02 -7.64 10.78
C TYR A 161 -13.56 -9.05 10.55
N LYS A 162 -12.70 -10.02 10.85
CA LYS A 162 -13.06 -11.43 10.88
C LYS A 162 -12.60 -12.00 12.19
N PHE A 163 -13.48 -12.77 12.81
CA PHE A 163 -13.13 -13.54 13.98
C PHE A 163 -12.15 -14.65 13.55
N ASN A 164 -10.96 -14.65 14.13
CA ASN A 164 -10.01 -15.74 13.93
C ASN A 164 -10.49 -16.94 14.77
N GLU A 165 -11.00 -17.98 14.10
CA GLU A 165 -11.25 -19.30 14.70
C GLU A 165 -9.95 -20.04 15.03
#